data_AF-A0A6J7ZEB0-F1
#
_entry.id   AF-A0A6J7ZEB0-F1
#
_cell.length_a   1.000
_cell.length_b   1.000
_cell.length_c   1.000
_cell.angle_alpha   90.00
_cell.angle_beta   90.00
_cell.angle_gamma   90.00
#
_symmetry.space_group_name_H-M   'P 1'
#
loop_
_entity.id
_entity.type
_entity.pdbx_description
1 polymer ?
#
loop_
_entity_poly.entity_id
_entity_poly.type
_entity_poly.pdbx_seq_one_letter_code
_entity_poly.pdbx_strand_id
1 'polypeptide(L)'
;MNPEDLISAFLSVWEKNSELFNNSEVSDSLGDLQKQLAELETASDEEIANCLEDWLSAYEAITDAVDAASTRKLKGSDNDSHNTGDTAYKNIYPKITEILRTRAPITGKKEGQS
;
A
#
# COMPACT_ATOMS: atom_id res chain seq x y z
N MET A 1 -10.74 -4.59 -9.03
CA MET A 1 -10.78 -3.72 -7.83
C MET A 1 -10.96 -2.27 -8.29
N ASN A 2 -11.41 -1.32 -7.45
CA ASN A 2 -11.22 0.10 -7.80
C ASN A 2 -9.74 0.47 -7.55
N PRO A 3 -9.14 1.35 -8.36
CA PRO A 3 -7.73 1.72 -8.21
C PRO A 3 -7.44 2.32 -6.83
N GLU A 4 -8.31 3.19 -6.34
CA GLU A 4 -8.23 3.77 -4.99
C GLU A 4 -8.29 2.72 -3.87
N ASP A 5 -9.14 1.71 -4.02
CA ASP A 5 -9.28 0.60 -3.07
C ASP A 5 -8.01 -0.26 -3.04
N LEU A 6 -7.41 -0.52 -4.21
CA LEU A 6 -6.15 -1.24 -4.33
C LEU A 6 -5.01 -0.48 -3.67
N ILE A 7 -4.88 0.81 -3.95
CA ILE A 7 -3.88 1.68 -3.34
C ILE A 7 -4.05 1.71 -1.81
N SER A 8 -5.28 1.90 -1.31
CA SER A 8 -5.55 1.90 0.13
C SER A 8 -5.29 0.55 0.79
N ALA A 9 -5.69 -0.55 0.15
CA ALA A 9 -5.50 -1.90 0.69
C ALA A 9 -4.02 -2.28 0.73
N PHE A 10 -3.29 -2.01 -0.35
CA PHE A 10 -1.84 -2.15 -0.40
C PHE A 10 -1.17 -1.36 0.71
N LEU A 11 -1.53 -0.08 0.88
CA LEU A 11 -0.99 0.75 1.96
C LEU A 11 -1.31 0.17 3.34
N SER A 12 -2.50 -0.38 3.56
CA SER A 12 -2.85 -1.02 4.83
C SER A 12 -2.00 -2.25 5.11
N VAL A 13 -1.75 -3.09 4.11
CA VAL A 13 -0.87 -4.27 4.21
C VAL A 13 0.57 -3.83 4.44
N TRP A 14 1.04 -2.81 3.73
CA TRP A 14 2.35 -2.20 3.91
C TRP A 14 2.57 -1.70 5.34
N GLU A 15 1.56 -1.07 5.94
CA GLU A 15 1.66 -0.53 7.30
C GLU A 15 1.49 -1.58 8.41
N LYS A 16 0.71 -2.64 8.17
CA LYS A 16 0.36 -3.64 9.22
C LYS A 16 1.16 -4.94 9.13
N ASN A 17 1.52 -5.37 7.92
CA ASN A 17 2.15 -6.65 7.61
C ASN A 17 3.51 -6.42 6.93
N SER A 18 4.37 -5.58 7.52
CA SER A 18 5.73 -5.30 7.01
C SER A 18 6.58 -6.57 6.90
N GLU A 19 6.27 -7.62 7.66
CA GLU A 19 6.91 -8.93 7.60
C GLU A 19 6.83 -9.60 6.21
N LEU A 20 5.73 -9.38 5.47
CA LEU A 20 5.58 -9.94 4.12
C LEU A 20 6.60 -9.36 3.14
N PHE A 21 7.03 -8.13 3.41
CA PHE A 21 8.02 -7.39 2.63
C PHE A 21 9.46 -7.63 3.11
N ASN A 22 9.65 -8.34 4.23
CA ASN A 22 10.95 -8.64 4.82
C ASN A 22 11.60 -9.90 4.21
N ASN A 23 11.64 -9.94 2.88
CA ASN A 23 12.36 -10.96 2.12
C ASN A 23 13.31 -10.26 1.14
N SER A 24 14.50 -10.84 0.91
CA SER A 24 15.51 -10.25 0.03
C SER A 24 15.02 -10.07 -1.41
N GLU A 25 14.24 -11.03 -1.92
CA GLU A 25 13.64 -10.98 -3.25
C GLU A 25 12.61 -9.84 -3.36
N VAL A 26 11.72 -9.73 -2.37
CA VAL A 26 10.72 -8.66 -2.32
C VAL A 26 11.39 -7.29 -2.15
N SER A 27 12.45 -7.19 -1.35
CA SER A 27 13.18 -5.94 -1.11
C SER A 27 13.83 -5.39 -2.39
N ASP A 28 14.40 -6.25 -3.24
CA ASP A 28 14.96 -5.83 -4.53
C ASP A 28 13.85 -5.31 -5.45
N SER A 29 12.76 -6.06 -5.58
CA SER A 29 11.61 -5.68 -6.39
C SER A 29 10.84 -4.46 -5.84
N LEU A 30 10.90 -4.19 -4.53
CA LEU A 30 10.39 -2.94 -3.94
C LEU A 30 11.22 -1.73 -4.36
N GLY A 31 12.53 -1.91 -4.56
CA GLY A 31 13.39 -0.87 -5.11
C GLY A 31 12.96 -0.47 -6.53
N ASP A 32 12.64 -1.46 -7.37
CA ASP A 32 12.12 -1.22 -8.71
C ASP A 32 10.71 -0.62 -8.68
N LEU A 33 9.82 -1.16 -7.84
CA LEU A 33 8.47 -0.63 -7.63
C LEU A 33 8.49 0.84 -7.21
N GLN A 34 9.35 1.22 -6.26
CA GLN A 34 9.51 2.61 -5.85
C GLN A 34 9.87 3.52 -7.04
N LYS A 35 10.76 3.05 -7.91
CA LYS A 35 11.21 3.80 -9.08
C LYS A 35 10.07 3.95 -10.09
N GLN A 36 9.35 2.87 -10.40
CA GLN A 36 8.18 2.89 -11.27
C GLN A 36 7.09 3.83 -10.72
N LEU A 37 6.77 3.73 -9.43
CA LEU A 37 5.81 4.62 -8.78
C LEU A 37 6.26 6.08 -8.84
N ALA A 38 7.56 6.35 -8.67
CA ALA A 38 8.09 7.71 -8.78
C ALA A 38 7.98 8.28 -10.22
N GLU A 39 8.10 7.44 -11.25
CA GLU A 39 7.84 7.82 -12.64
C GLU A 39 6.34 8.05 -12.90
N LEU A 40 5.49 7.27 -12.24
CA LEU A 40 4.03 7.37 -12.28
C LEU A 40 3.45 8.40 -11.28
N GLU A 41 4.30 9.17 -10.59
CA GLU A 41 3.88 10.16 -9.58
C GLU A 41 2.92 11.22 -10.15
N THR A 42 3.03 11.51 -11.44
CA THR A 42 2.15 12.45 -12.17
C THR A 42 1.06 11.75 -13.00
N ALA A 43 1.06 10.41 -13.01
CA ALA A 43 0.09 9.61 -13.74
C ALA A 43 -1.24 9.49 -12.98
N SER A 44 -2.25 8.95 -13.64
CA SER A 44 -3.57 8.69 -13.06
C SER A 44 -3.51 7.57 -12.01
N ASP A 45 -4.48 7.55 -11.09
CA ASP A 45 -4.56 6.52 -10.04
C ASP A 45 -4.74 5.11 -10.63
N GLU A 46 -5.36 5.00 -11.81
CA GLU A 46 -5.48 3.76 -12.58
C GLU A 46 -4.13 3.19 -13.01
N GLU A 47 -3.20 4.04 -13.47
CA GLU A 47 -1.86 3.60 -13.90
C GLU A 47 -1.04 3.11 -12.70
N ILE A 48 -1.13 3.82 -11.58
CA ILE A 48 -0.50 3.44 -10.31
C ILE A 48 -1.08 2.10 -9.82
N ALA A 49 -2.39 1.95 -9.86
CA ALA A 49 -3.06 0.72 -9.47
C ALA A 49 -2.68 -0.45 -10.38
N ASN A 50 -2.62 -0.25 -11.69
CA ASN A 50 -2.22 -1.27 -12.65
C ASN A 50 -0.75 -1.71 -12.41
N CYS A 51 0.15 -0.76 -12.15
CA CYS A 51 1.53 -1.05 -11.75
C CYS A 51 1.61 -1.88 -10.46
N LEU A 52 0.80 -1.53 -9.45
CA LEU A 52 0.71 -2.32 -8.22
C LEU A 52 0.14 -3.72 -8.48
N GLU A 53 -0.90 -3.84 -9.30
CA GLU A 53 -1.55 -5.13 -9.61
C GLU A 53 -0.58 -6.08 -10.35
N ASP A 54 0.16 -5.55 -11.32
CA ASP A 54 1.22 -6.28 -12.03
C ASP A 54 2.32 -6.76 -11.07
N TRP A 55 2.78 -5.87 -10.19
CA TRP A 55 3.78 -6.22 -9.18
C TRP A 55 3.27 -7.26 -8.19
N LEU A 56 2.04 -7.11 -7.72
CA LEU A 56 1.38 -8.03 -6.79
C LEU A 56 1.23 -9.42 -7.40
N SER A 57 0.99 -9.53 -8.71
CA SER A 57 0.88 -10.80 -9.44
C SER A 57 2.11 -11.71 -9.26
N ALA A 58 3.29 -11.14 -9.01
CA ALA A 58 4.50 -11.91 -8.70
C ALA A 58 4.52 -12.49 -7.27
N TYR A 59 3.70 -11.96 -6.36
CA TYR A 59 3.70 -12.27 -4.93
C TYR A 59 2.29 -12.62 -4.42
N GLU A 60 1.92 -13.89 -4.57
CA GLU A 60 0.59 -14.40 -4.18
C GLU A 60 0.25 -14.11 -2.72
N ALA A 61 1.20 -14.25 -1.79
CA ALA A 61 0.98 -13.98 -0.37
C ALA A 61 0.66 -12.50 -0.07
N ILE A 62 1.26 -11.58 -0.81
CA ILE A 62 0.99 -10.14 -0.66
C ILE A 62 -0.34 -9.82 -1.34
N THR A 63 -0.60 -10.39 -2.52
CA THR A 63 -1.87 -10.25 -3.23
C THR A 63 -3.06 -10.69 -2.38
N ASP A 64 -2.98 -11.86 -1.74
CA ASP A 64 -4.03 -12.35 -0.85
C ASP A 64 -4.26 -11.40 0.33
N ALA A 65 -3.20 -10.89 0.94
CA ALA A 65 -3.31 -9.92 2.02
C ALA A 65 -3.96 -8.60 1.57
N VAL A 66 -3.63 -8.13 0.36
CA VAL A 66 -4.19 -6.90 -0.23
C VAL A 66 -5.65 -7.09 -0.61
N ASP A 67 -5.98 -8.20 -1.26
CA ASP A 67 -7.37 -8.55 -1.57
C ASP A 67 -8.20 -8.67 -0.30
N ALA A 68 -7.68 -9.37 0.72
CA ALA A 68 -8.32 -9.49 2.03
C ALA A 68 -8.50 -8.14 2.73
N ALA A 69 -7.59 -7.18 2.51
CA ALA A 69 -7.69 -5.83 3.06
C ALA A 69 -8.73 -4.96 2.33
N SER A 70 -8.92 -5.13 1.02
CA SER A 70 -9.94 -4.39 0.25
C SER A 70 -11.33 -5.01 0.35
N THR A 71 -11.44 -6.33 0.28
CA THR A 71 -12.74 -7.04 0.39
C THR A 71 -13.33 -6.92 1.79
N ARG A 72 -12.50 -6.80 2.83
CA ARG A 72 -12.96 -6.29 4.14
C ARG A 72 -13.21 -4.79 4.07
N LYS A 73 -14.29 -4.39 3.40
CA LYS A 73 -14.97 -3.15 3.70
C LYS A 73 -15.29 -3.10 5.20
N LEU A 74 -14.48 -2.35 5.95
CA LEU A 74 -14.79 -1.64 7.20
C LEU A 74 -16.06 -2.15 7.92
N LYS A 75 -16.05 -3.39 8.39
CA LYS A 75 -16.95 -3.80 9.46
C LYS A 75 -16.10 -3.70 10.72
N GLY A 76 -16.41 -2.67 11.50
CA GLY A 76 -15.57 -2.18 12.58
C GLY A 76 -15.15 -3.24 13.59
N SER A 77 -14.13 -2.81 14.34
CA SER A 77 -13.62 -3.37 15.59
C SER A 77 -12.66 -4.55 15.49
N ASP A 78 -11.59 -4.39 16.27
CA ASP A 78 -10.68 -5.40 16.77
C ASP A 78 -9.87 -6.20 15.74
N ASN A 79 -8.71 -5.64 15.39
CA ASN A 79 -7.51 -6.37 15.78
C ASN A 79 -6.46 -5.34 16.18
N ASP A 80 -6.46 -5.05 17.49
CA ASP A 80 -5.31 -4.61 18.25
C ASP A 80 -4.22 -5.68 18.14
N SER A 81 -3.64 -5.84 16.95
CA SER A 81 -2.31 -6.42 16.86
C SER A 81 -1.37 -5.24 17.03
N HIS A 82 -0.84 -5.16 18.24
CA HIS A 82 0.26 -4.34 18.71
C HIS A 82 1.53 -4.61 17.87
N ASN A 83 1.48 -4.42 16.55
CA ASN A 83 2.68 -4.49 15.73
C ASN A 83 3.36 -3.13 15.89
N THR A 84 4.13 -3.03 16.97
CA THR A 84 5.06 -1.93 17.22
C THR A 84 5.88 -1.76 15.97
N GLY A 85 5.55 -0.70 15.23
CA GLY A 85 5.90 -0.57 13.82
C GLY A 85 7.38 -0.71 13.61
N ASP A 86 7.76 -1.75 12.87
CA ASP A 86 9.02 -1.73 12.17
C ASP A 86 8.86 -0.72 11.01
N THR A 87 9.01 0.56 11.35
CA THR A 87 8.99 1.67 10.39
C THR A 87 10.24 1.67 9.51
N ALA A 88 11.14 0.69 9.65
CA ALA A 88 12.36 0.62 8.86
C ALA A 88 12.03 0.61 7.36
N TYR A 89 11.02 -0.14 6.94
CA TYR A 89 10.58 -0.18 5.53
C TYR A 89 10.01 1.14 5.01
N LYS A 90 9.27 1.87 5.85
CA LYS A 90 8.81 3.24 5.51
C LYS A 90 9.99 4.19 5.32
N ASN A 91 11.11 3.93 6.00
CA ASN A 91 12.33 4.71 5.90
C ASN A 91 13.22 4.27 4.72
N ILE A 92 13.18 3.00 4.33
CA ILE A 92 13.95 2.46 3.19
C ILE A 92 13.28 2.84 1.86
N TYR A 93 11.94 2.82 1.79
CA TYR A 93 11.17 3.16 0.59
C TYR A 93 10.16 4.30 0.86
N PRO A 94 10.64 5.52 1.17
CA PRO A 94 9.77 6.62 1.56
C PRO A 94 8.84 7.06 0.42
N LYS A 95 9.29 6.97 -0.84
CA LYS A 95 8.47 7.40 -1.98
C LYS A 95 7.24 6.53 -2.21
N ILE A 96 7.34 5.22 -1.96
CA ILE A 96 6.16 4.33 -2.03
C ILE A 96 5.09 4.84 -1.06
N THR A 97 5.48 5.07 0.19
CA THR A 97 4.54 5.50 1.23
C THR A 97 3.97 6.88 0.94
N GLU A 98 4.79 7.82 0.45
CA GLU A 98 4.39 9.20 0.13
C GLU A 98 3.40 9.27 -1.04
N ILE A 99 3.73 8.61 -2.16
CA ILE A 99 2.90 8.61 -3.36
C ILE A 99 1.56 7.93 -3.06
N LEU A 100 1.60 6.73 -2.46
CA LEU A 100 0.39 5.99 -2.16
C LEU A 100 -0.48 6.70 -1.10
N ARG A 101 0.08 7.36 -0.08
CA ARG A 101 -0.72 8.18 0.86
C ARG A 101 -1.38 9.38 0.19
N THR A 102 -0.74 9.98 -0.80
CA THR A 102 -1.28 11.15 -1.49
C THR A 102 -2.45 10.75 -2.39
N ARG A 103 -2.46 9.50 -2.89
CA ARG A 103 -3.51 8.97 -3.77
C ARG A 103 -4.59 8.15 -3.05
N ALA A 104 -4.26 7.50 -1.94
CA ALA A 104 -5.22 6.75 -1.15
C ALA A 104 -6.34 7.70 -0.67
N PRO A 105 -7.63 7.31 -0.78
CA PRO A 105 -8.72 8.09 -0.24
C PRO A 105 -8.47 8.34 1.25
N ILE A 106 -8.27 9.61 1.60
CA ILE A 106 -8.02 10.07 2.97
C ILE A 106 -9.28 9.74 3.78
N THR A 107 -9.34 8.54 4.33
CA THR A 107 -10.37 8.12 5.28
C THR A 107 -10.07 8.81 6.61
N GLY A 108 -10.28 10.12 6.64
CA GLY A 108 -9.87 10.94 7.76
C GLY A 108 -9.83 12.45 7.55
N LYS A 109 -10.56 13.06 6.61
CA LYS A 109 -10.98 14.48 6.72
C LYS A 109 -12.35 14.71 6.08
N LYS A 110 -13.39 14.48 6.87
CA LYS A 110 -14.50 15.44 6.89
C LYS A 110 -14.13 16.51 7.93
N GLU A 111 -14.29 17.76 7.50
CA GLU A 111 -14.50 19.00 8.29
C GLU A 111 -13.32 19.94 8.57
N GLY A 112 -13.63 21.23 8.32
CA GLY A 112 -12.82 22.44 8.47
C GLY A 112 -12.25 22.94 7.14
N GLN A 113 -12.97 23.59 6.22
CA GLN A 113 -13.84 24.77 6.37
C GLN A 113 -13.20 25.87 7.21
N SER A 114 -12.53 26.80 6.54
CA SER A 114 -12.70 28.26 6.67
C SER A 114 -12.00 28.95 5.50
#